data_AF-A0A521GQF5-F1
#
_entry.id   AF-A0A521GQF5-F1
#
_cell.length_a   1.000
_cell.length_b   1.000
_cell.length_c   1.000
_cell.angle_alpha   90.00
_cell.angle_beta   90.00
_cell.angle_gamma   90.00
#
_symmetry.space_group_name_H-M   'P 1'
#
loop_
_entity.id
_entity.type
_entity.pdbx_description
1 polymer ?
#
loop_
_entity_poly.entity_id
_entity_poly.type
_entity_poly.pdbx_seq_one_letter_code
_entity_poly.pdbx_strand_id
1 'polypeptide(L)'
;MKKQKRKNTQVLLKKWRRWKYKNTFMLLISLVVFFWLAKTPFVDSVIKEIGTFGYLGAFITGIFFVSTFTVAPAAVILFNLADVLHPIEVAILAGLGAMVGDYIIFRFMKDKVFDELLPLLRKLHTPKMKILLYKVRPCIPDRRDAPTVW
;
A
#
# COMPACT_ATOMS: atom_id res chain seq x y z
N MET A 1 22.48 40.43 10.90
CA MET A 1 22.13 39.04 11.34
C MET A 1 21.16 38.26 10.44
N LYS A 2 20.22 38.86 9.70
CA LYS A 2 19.19 38.11 8.91
C LYS A 2 19.73 37.31 7.69
N LYS A 3 20.83 37.74 7.06
CA LYS A 3 21.43 37.07 5.88
C LYS A 3 22.01 35.68 6.18
N GLN A 4 22.56 35.48 7.38
CA GLN A 4 23.18 34.22 7.78
C GLN A 4 22.14 33.11 7.98
N LYS A 5 20.97 33.46 8.56
CA LYS A 5 19.86 32.52 8.78
C LYS A 5 19.32 31.95 7.47
N ARG A 6 19.16 32.80 6.43
CA ARG A 6 18.71 32.36 5.08
C ARG A 6 19.70 31.41 4.40
N LYS A 7 21.01 31.65 4.50
CA LYS A 7 22.02 30.76 3.92
C LYS A 7 21.96 29.36 4.54
N ASN A 8 21.84 29.26 5.86
CA ASN A 8 21.77 27.96 6.53
C ASN A 8 20.51 27.17 6.16
N THR A 9 19.35 27.82 6.05
CA THR A 9 18.11 27.16 5.58
C THR A 9 18.25 26.62 4.15
N GLN A 10 18.91 27.35 3.26
CA GLN A 10 19.14 26.91 1.88
C GLN A 10 20.07 25.69 1.78
N VAL A 11 21.06 25.60 2.67
CA VAL A 11 21.99 24.45 2.75
C VAL A 11 21.25 23.20 3.26
N LEU A 12 20.40 23.34 4.27
CA LEU A 12 19.60 22.24 4.81
C LEU A 12 18.61 21.69 3.77
N LEU A 13 17.92 22.56 3.02
CA LEU A 13 17.00 22.17 1.95
C LEU A 13 17.71 21.43 0.80
N LYS A 14 18.91 21.89 0.41
CA LYS A 14 19.73 21.21 -0.62
C LYS A 14 20.23 19.83 -0.15
N LYS A 15 20.53 19.67 1.15
CA LYS A 15 20.96 18.40 1.75
C LYS A 15 19.80 17.41 1.82
N TRP A 16 18.61 17.86 2.23
CA TRP A 16 17.38 17.08 2.20
C TRP A 16 16.98 16.65 0.78
N ARG A 17 17.22 17.47 -0.24
CA ARG A 17 16.90 17.12 -1.64
C ARG A 17 17.75 15.98 -2.20
N ARG A 18 18.94 15.72 -1.65
CA ARG A 18 19.84 14.62 -2.07
C ARG A 18 19.62 13.31 -1.30
N TRP A 19 18.64 13.24 -0.42
CA TRP A 19 18.33 11.99 0.27
C TRP A 19 17.63 11.01 -0.68
N LYS A 20 18.30 9.87 -0.87
CA LYS A 20 17.92 8.82 -1.82
C LYS A 20 16.70 8.00 -1.37
N TYR A 21 16.41 7.98 -0.07
CA TYR A 21 15.39 7.12 0.56
C TYR A 21 14.26 7.90 1.25
N LYS A 22 13.83 9.03 0.68
CA LYS A 22 12.75 9.86 1.26
C LYS A 22 11.47 9.07 1.51
N ASN A 23 11.09 8.21 0.58
CA ASN A 23 9.86 7.42 0.67
C ASN A 23 9.95 6.38 1.79
N THR A 24 11.09 5.71 1.93
CA THR A 24 11.33 4.74 3.00
C THR A 24 11.37 5.42 4.37
N PHE A 25 11.97 6.62 4.44
CA PHE A 25 11.97 7.43 5.66
C PHE A 25 10.57 7.92 6.03
N MET A 26 9.75 8.34 5.05
CA MET A 26 8.34 8.69 5.27
C MET A 26 7.52 7.49 5.76
N LEU A 27 7.76 6.29 5.20
CA LEU A 27 7.12 5.06 5.64
C LEU A 27 7.52 4.71 7.08
N LEU A 28 8.80 4.84 7.42
CA LEU A 28 9.29 4.62 8.78
C LEU A 28 8.63 5.60 9.76
N ILE A 29 8.54 6.88 9.40
CA ILE A 29 7.86 7.89 10.22
C ILE A 29 6.37 7.55 10.37
N SER A 30 5.69 7.15 9.30
CA SER A 30 4.26 6.78 9.40
C SER A 30 4.07 5.58 10.32
N LEU A 31 4.99 4.62 10.32
CA LEU A 31 4.93 3.46 11.21
C LEU A 31 5.12 3.88 12.68
N VAL A 32 6.09 4.75 12.96
CA VAL A 32 6.35 5.28 14.32
C VAL A 32 5.17 6.10 14.83
N VAL A 33 4.63 6.99 13.99
CA VAL A 33 3.43 7.78 14.31
C VAL A 33 2.24 6.87 14.53
N PHE A 34 2.07 5.82 13.72
CA PHE A 34 1.05 4.82 13.88
C PHE A 34 1.14 4.11 15.24
N PHE A 35 2.33 3.63 15.64
CA PHE A 35 2.51 2.99 16.95
C PHE A 35 2.25 3.95 18.12
N TRP A 36 2.57 5.23 17.96
CA TRP A 36 2.27 6.24 18.97
C TRP A 36 0.76 6.50 19.08
N LEU A 37 0.05 6.58 17.94
CA LEU A 37 -1.41 6.66 17.88
C LEU A 37 -2.09 5.37 18.37
N ALA A 38 -1.51 4.20 18.14
CA ALA A 38 -2.05 2.93 18.61
C ALA A 38 -2.19 2.87 20.14
N LYS A 39 -1.41 3.66 20.88
CA LYS A 39 -1.50 3.77 22.34
C LYS A 39 -2.50 4.84 22.82
N THR A 40 -3.16 5.57 21.92
CA THR A 40 -4.17 6.54 22.32
C THR A 40 -5.52 5.86 22.58
N PRO A 41 -6.32 6.38 23.52
CA PRO A 41 -7.64 5.82 23.88
C PRO A 41 -8.61 5.79 22.69
N PHE A 42 -8.32 6.52 21.61
CA PHE A 42 -9.09 6.46 20.37
C PHE A 42 -9.03 5.06 19.73
N VAL A 43 -7.85 4.45 19.73
CA VAL A 43 -7.67 3.11 19.14
C VAL A 43 -8.32 2.04 20.00
N ASP A 44 -8.25 2.17 21.33
CA ASP A 44 -8.96 1.28 22.25
C ASP A 44 -10.49 1.36 22.08
N SER A 45 -11.05 2.54 21.83
CA SER A 45 -12.49 2.70 21.53
C SER A 45 -12.88 2.04 20.21
N VAL A 46 -12.08 2.22 19.16
CA VAL A 46 -12.29 1.55 17.87
C VAL A 46 -12.17 0.03 17.99
N ILE A 47 -11.21 -0.46 18.77
CA ILE A 47 -11.06 -1.89 19.08
C ILE A 47 -12.28 -2.42 19.81
N LYS A 48 -12.81 -1.69 20.80
CA LYS A 48 -14.02 -2.10 21.53
C LYS A 48 -15.24 -2.18 20.62
N GLU A 49 -15.46 -1.19 19.75
CA GLU A 49 -16.57 -1.23 18.82
C GLU A 49 -16.42 -2.37 17.79
N ILE A 50 -15.23 -2.55 17.20
CA ILE A 50 -14.98 -3.69 16.28
C ILE A 50 -15.12 -5.04 17.01
N GLY A 51 -14.71 -5.11 18.27
CA GLY A 51 -14.89 -6.29 19.13
C GLY A 51 -16.37 -6.63 19.37
N THR A 52 -17.27 -5.64 19.42
CA THR A 52 -18.71 -5.92 19.52
C THR A 52 -19.29 -6.60 18.28
N PHE A 53 -18.67 -6.43 17.10
CA PHE A 53 -19.06 -7.14 15.88
C PHE A 53 -18.59 -8.61 15.84
N GLY A 54 -17.76 -9.05 16.81
CA GLY A 54 -17.32 -10.43 16.95
C GLY A 54 -16.70 -11.01 15.67
N TYR A 55 -17.27 -12.11 15.18
CA TYR A 55 -16.84 -12.81 13.96
C TYR A 55 -16.87 -11.94 12.69
N LEU A 56 -17.83 -11.00 12.57
CA LEU A 56 -17.85 -10.04 11.46
C LEU A 56 -16.67 -9.06 11.56
N GLY A 57 -16.31 -8.68 12.78
CA GLY A 57 -15.12 -7.88 13.06
C GLY A 57 -13.85 -8.57 12.59
N ALA A 58 -13.72 -9.89 12.82
CA ALA A 58 -12.59 -10.69 12.34
C ALA A 58 -12.49 -10.69 10.80
N PHE A 59 -13.61 -10.87 10.11
CA PHE A 59 -13.65 -10.85 8.65
C PHE A 59 -13.23 -9.49 8.06
N ILE A 60 -13.83 -8.40 8.55
CA ILE A 60 -13.53 -7.04 8.07
C ILE A 60 -12.08 -6.67 8.39
N THR A 61 -11.61 -7.00 9.59
CA THR A 61 -10.21 -6.77 9.97
C THR A 61 -9.25 -7.56 9.09
N GLY A 62 -9.64 -8.78 8.68
CA GLY A 62 -8.93 -9.58 7.68
C GLY A 62 -8.75 -8.86 6.34
N ILE A 63 -9.75 -8.15 5.84
CA ILE A 63 -9.64 -7.33 4.62
C ILE A 63 -8.55 -6.26 4.79
N PHE A 64 -8.51 -5.60 5.95
CA PHE A 64 -7.49 -4.59 6.26
C PHE A 64 -6.11 -5.18 6.54
N PHE A 65 -5.99 -6.47 6.80
CA PHE A 65 -4.70 -7.11 7.07
C PHE A 65 -3.78 -7.19 5.85
N VAL A 66 -4.31 -7.07 4.63
CA VAL A 66 -3.54 -7.28 3.39
C VAL A 66 -2.58 -6.13 3.07
N SER A 67 -2.91 -4.90 3.45
CA SER A 67 -2.12 -3.73 3.10
C SER A 67 -0.99 -3.47 4.09
N THR A 68 0.20 -3.11 3.56
CA THR A 68 1.41 -2.84 4.36
C THR A 68 1.21 -1.73 5.39
N PHE A 69 0.30 -0.79 5.11
CA PHE A 69 0.00 0.34 5.99
C PHE A 69 -0.98 -0.01 7.11
N THR A 70 -1.79 -1.06 6.93
CA THR A 70 -2.86 -1.45 7.86
C THR A 70 -2.62 -2.81 8.53
N VAL A 71 -1.52 -3.51 8.20
CA VAL A 71 -1.07 -4.74 8.86
C VAL A 71 -0.95 -4.57 10.37
N ALA A 72 -0.29 -3.50 10.82
CA ALA A 72 -0.02 -3.29 12.25
C ALA A 72 -1.31 -3.08 13.08
N PRO A 73 -2.25 -2.18 12.70
CA PRO A 73 -3.53 -2.06 13.42
C PRO A 73 -4.37 -3.34 13.33
N ALA A 74 -4.45 -3.95 12.14
CA ALA A 74 -5.28 -5.13 11.93
C ALA A 74 -4.79 -6.32 12.76
N ALA A 75 -3.46 -6.50 12.88
CA ALA A 75 -2.88 -7.55 13.71
C ALA A 75 -3.23 -7.38 15.21
N VAL A 76 -3.17 -6.14 15.73
CA VAL A 76 -3.55 -5.86 17.12
C VAL A 76 -5.02 -6.16 17.36
N ILE A 77 -5.91 -5.80 16.43
CA ILE A 77 -7.35 -6.09 16.54
C ILE A 77 -7.58 -7.61 16.50
N LEU A 78 -7.03 -8.34 15.53
CA LEU A 78 -7.20 -9.79 15.43
C LEU A 78 -6.66 -10.52 16.66
N PHE A 79 -5.54 -10.07 17.23
CA PHE A 79 -4.99 -10.64 18.46
C PHE A 79 -5.96 -10.49 19.63
N ASN A 80 -6.50 -9.29 19.85
CA ASN A 80 -7.50 -9.07 20.90
C ASN A 80 -8.81 -9.83 20.65
N LEU A 81 -9.23 -10.00 19.38
CA LEU A 81 -10.41 -10.80 19.05
C LEU A 81 -10.19 -12.30 19.32
N ALA A 82 -8.97 -12.81 19.11
CA ALA A 82 -8.63 -14.20 19.38
C ALA A 82 -8.60 -14.53 20.89
N ASP A 83 -8.44 -13.54 21.76
CA ASP A 83 -8.56 -13.72 23.21
C ASP A 83 -10.03 -13.84 23.68
N VAL A 84 -10.97 -13.25 22.92
CA VAL A 84 -12.40 -13.21 23.27
C VAL A 84 -13.22 -14.29 22.55
N LEU A 85 -12.84 -14.66 21.32
CA LEU A 85 -13.52 -15.62 20.46
C LEU A 85 -12.64 -16.85 20.20
N HIS A 86 -13.21 -17.92 19.61
CA HIS A 86 -12.43 -19.10 19.29
C HIS A 86 -11.35 -18.78 18.23
N PRO A 87 -10.04 -18.95 18.55
CA PRO A 87 -8.94 -18.45 17.70
C PRO A 87 -8.96 -19.01 16.27
N ILE A 88 -9.36 -20.27 16.12
CA ILE A 88 -9.41 -20.95 14.81
C ILE A 88 -10.50 -20.35 13.91
N GLU A 89 -11.65 -19.99 14.47
CA GLU A 89 -12.75 -19.39 13.70
C GLU A 89 -12.41 -17.96 13.27
N VAL A 90 -11.78 -17.20 14.18
CA VAL A 90 -11.23 -15.88 13.89
C VAL A 90 -10.20 -15.97 12.76
N ALA A 91 -9.27 -16.93 12.82
CA ALA A 91 -8.25 -17.12 11.79
C ALA A 91 -8.86 -17.48 10.42
N ILE A 92 -9.87 -18.35 10.38
CA ILE A 92 -10.57 -18.72 9.14
C ILE A 92 -11.28 -17.50 8.55
N LEU A 93 -12.04 -16.75 9.35
CA LEU A 93 -12.79 -15.58 8.88
C LEU A 93 -11.86 -14.43 8.48
N ALA A 94 -10.83 -14.16 9.25
CA ALA A 94 -9.82 -13.16 8.90
C ALA A 94 -9.06 -13.57 7.62
N GLY A 95 -8.78 -14.86 7.44
CA GLY A 95 -8.19 -15.39 6.21
C GLY A 95 -9.10 -15.19 4.99
N LEU A 96 -10.40 -15.48 5.12
CA LEU A 96 -11.38 -15.22 4.05
C LEU A 96 -11.47 -13.73 3.73
N GLY A 97 -11.48 -12.87 4.77
CA GLY A 97 -11.43 -11.43 4.61
C GLY A 97 -10.17 -10.98 3.87
N ALA A 98 -9.01 -11.54 4.22
CA ALA A 98 -7.74 -11.24 3.56
C ALA A 98 -7.75 -11.64 2.07
N MET A 99 -8.31 -12.81 1.71
CA MET A 99 -8.47 -13.20 0.30
C MET A 99 -9.31 -12.18 -0.48
N VAL A 100 -10.40 -11.69 0.12
CA VAL A 100 -11.23 -10.63 -0.48
C VAL A 100 -10.45 -9.31 -0.59
N GLY A 101 -9.69 -8.95 0.45
CA GLY A 101 -8.85 -7.76 0.47
C GLY A 101 -7.80 -7.77 -0.65
N ASP A 102 -7.10 -8.89 -0.83
CA ASP A 102 -6.16 -9.09 -1.93
C ASP A 102 -6.85 -8.89 -3.28
N TYR A 103 -8.00 -9.52 -3.49
CA TYR A 103 -8.75 -9.36 -4.74
C TYR A 103 -9.14 -7.89 -5.02
N ILE A 104 -9.61 -7.16 -4.00
CA ILE A 104 -9.96 -5.74 -4.12
C ILE A 104 -8.72 -4.91 -4.46
N ILE A 105 -7.60 -5.13 -3.76
CA ILE A 105 -6.34 -4.40 -4.00
C ILE A 105 -5.82 -4.68 -5.41
N PHE A 106 -5.79 -5.95 -5.83
CA PHE A 106 -5.35 -6.33 -7.17
C PHE A 106 -6.18 -5.65 -8.25
N ARG A 107 -7.51 -5.64 -8.09
CA ARG A 107 -8.41 -5.00 -9.06
C ARG A 107 -8.25 -3.49 -9.09
N PHE A 108 -8.20 -2.84 -7.93
CA PHE A 108 -8.05 -1.39 -7.85
C PHE A 108 -6.69 -0.90 -8.37
N MET A 109 -5.60 -1.60 -8.00
CA MET A 109 -4.27 -1.29 -8.51
C MET A 109 -4.19 -1.53 -10.02
N LYS A 110 -4.73 -2.64 -10.53
CA LYS A 110 -4.67 -2.96 -11.95
C LYS A 110 -5.37 -1.91 -12.81
N ASP A 111 -6.54 -1.44 -12.38
CA ASP A 111 -7.36 -0.58 -13.24
C ASP A 111 -6.93 0.89 -13.13
N LYS A 112 -6.80 1.44 -11.92
CA LYS A 112 -6.53 2.89 -11.77
C LYS A 112 -5.05 3.26 -11.88
N VAL A 113 -4.17 2.45 -11.29
CA VAL A 113 -2.75 2.80 -11.22
C VAL A 113 -2.10 2.60 -12.59
N PHE A 114 -2.50 1.59 -13.37
CA PHE A 114 -1.95 1.42 -14.72
C PHE A 114 -2.40 2.52 -15.68
N ASP A 115 -3.66 2.96 -15.63
CA ASP A 115 -4.16 4.06 -16.48
C ASP A 115 -3.42 5.39 -16.22
N GLU A 116 -3.07 5.66 -14.96
CA GLU A 116 -2.32 6.87 -14.58
C GLU A 116 -0.80 6.74 -14.81
N LEU A 117 -0.24 5.55 -14.60
CA LEU A 117 1.20 5.31 -14.78
C LEU A 117 1.60 5.11 -16.23
N LEU A 118 0.75 4.55 -17.11
CA LEU A 118 1.05 4.34 -18.52
C LEU A 118 1.55 5.60 -19.25
N PRO A 119 0.88 6.77 -19.13
CA PRO A 119 1.33 7.99 -19.79
C PRO A 119 2.66 8.51 -19.23
N LEU A 120 2.89 8.38 -17.91
CA LEU A 120 4.16 8.76 -17.27
C LEU A 120 5.31 7.84 -17.70
N LEU A 121 5.05 6.53 -17.79
CA LEU A 121 6.02 5.53 -18.25
C LEU A 121 6.39 5.74 -19.71
N ARG A 122 5.42 6.08 -20.57
CA ARG A 122 5.67 6.46 -21.98
C ARG A 122 6.49 7.73 -22.10
N LYS A 123 6.32 8.71 -21.21
CA LYS A 123 7.12 9.95 -21.20
C LYS A 123 8.55 9.72 -20.69
N LEU A 124 8.77 8.69 -19.89
CA LEU A 124 10.07 8.29 -19.35
C LEU A 124 10.83 7.29 -20.26
N HIS A 125 10.35 7.05 -21.50
CA HIS A 125 10.94 6.12 -22.47
C HIS A 125 12.35 6.57 -22.89
N THR A 126 13.32 6.28 -22.03
CA THR A 126 14.74 6.47 -22.27
C THR A 126 15.22 5.27 -23.10
N PRO A 127 15.94 5.46 -24.22
CA PRO A 127 16.24 4.40 -25.20
C PRO A 127 17.04 3.20 -24.66
N LYS A 128 17.58 3.29 -23.44
CA LYS A 128 18.34 2.20 -22.78
C LYS A 128 17.48 1.10 -22.13
N MET A 129 16.15 1.22 -22.12
CA MET A 129 15.24 0.21 -21.52
C MET A 129 14.70 -0.85 -22.51
N LYS A 130 15.22 -0.91 -23.74
CA LYS A 130 14.81 -1.94 -24.72
C LYS A 130 15.15 -3.39 -24.31
N ILE A 131 16.13 -3.58 -23.42
CA ILE A 131 16.56 -4.93 -23.01
C ILE A 131 15.64 -5.53 -21.92
N LEU A 132 14.93 -4.70 -21.14
CA LEU A 132 14.09 -5.18 -20.04
C LEU A 132 12.65 -5.50 -20.46
N LEU A 133 12.16 -4.89 -21.55
CA LEU A 133 10.77 -5.08 -22.04
C LEU A 133 10.58 -6.32 -22.92
N TYR A 134 11.63 -7.05 -23.29
CA TYR A 134 11.48 -8.31 -24.05
C TYR A 134 10.79 -9.41 -23.23
N LYS A 135 10.93 -9.39 -21.90
CA LYS A 135 10.45 -10.49 -21.03
C LYS A 135 9.01 -10.33 -20.53
N VAL A 136 8.35 -9.22 -20.84
CA VAL A 136 6.95 -8.95 -20.46
C VAL A 136 6.15 -8.52 -21.68
N ARG A 137 6.18 -9.31 -22.76
CA ARG A 137 5.23 -9.13 -23.86
C ARG A 137 3.97 -9.97 -23.58
N PRO A 138 2.81 -9.37 -23.29
CA PRO A 138 1.55 -10.04 -23.59
C PRO A 138 1.48 -10.26 -25.11
N CYS A 139 0.99 -11.43 -25.52
CA CYS A 139 0.70 -11.75 -26.91
C CYS A 139 -0.36 -10.78 -27.45
N ILE A 140 0.09 -9.66 -28.00
CA ILE A 140 -0.72 -8.77 -28.82
C ILE A 140 -0.37 -9.12 -30.27
N PRO A 141 -1.25 -9.77 -31.03
CA PRO A 141 -1.00 -10.02 -32.46
C PRO A 141 -0.88 -8.68 -33.20
N ASP A 142 0.14 -8.57 -34.05
CA ASP A 142 0.39 -7.37 -34.87
C ASP A 142 -0.75 -7.25 -35.91
N ARG A 143 -1.40 -6.09 -35.99
CA ARG A 143 -2.51 -5.84 -36.93
C ARG A 143 -2.01 -5.67 -38.38
N ARG A 144 -0.73 -5.96 -38.66
CA ARG A 144 -0.15 -5.97 -40.01
C ARG A 144 -0.25 -7.33 -40.70
N ASP A 145 -0.79 -8.33 -40.01
CA ASP A 145 -0.92 -9.70 -40.52
C ASP A 145 -2.34 -10.02 -41.02
N ALA A 146 -3.23 -9.01 -41.08
CA ALA A 146 -4.56 -9.20 -41.64
C ALA A 146 -4.43 -9.36 -43.16
N PRO A 147 -4.79 -10.53 -43.74
CA PRO A 147 -4.81 -10.67 -45.19
C PRO A 147 -5.80 -9.65 -45.75
N THR A 148 -5.30 -8.79 -46.64
CA THR A 148 -6.14 -7.97 -47.51
C THR A 148 -6.93 -8.92 -48.40
N VAL A 149 -8.15 -9.21 -47.99
CA VAL A 149 -9.14 -9.91 -48.81
C VAL A 149 -9.69 -8.90 -49.81
N TRP A 150 -9.64 -9.29 -51.09
CA TRP A 150 -10.15 -8.56 -52.25
C TRP A 150 -11.67 -8.43 -52.23
#